data_AF-A0A9N8GUZ1-F1
#
_entry.id   AF-A0A9N8GUZ1-F1
#
_cell.length_a   1.000
_cell.length_b   1.000
_cell.length_c   1.000
_cell.angle_alpha   90.00
_cell.angle_beta   90.00
_cell.angle_gamma   90.00
#
_symmetry.space_group_name_H-M   'P 1'
#
loop_
_entity.id
_entity.type
_entity.pdbx_description
1 polymer ?
#
loop_
_entity_poly.entity_id
_entity_poly.type
_entity_poly.pdbx_seq_one_letter_code
_entity_poly.pdbx_strand_id
1 'polypeptide(L)'
;MRRPENNQQRPNQAHSGANHSLSFIPADQSRLLDWVDSERITFWCWLFIRSASCAFLGKQIADLQDSDIPYKFFEVSSNPSTHDERRVAVKKYFEEMEKKAGRATAYEIMLEMQDEWLFIADKTKDMSWLPRKESVVCWAWDYIRKLSCFSNKGISSWFQPRNVTEKRMAIIAAFDELFPGEYIHRLDIIKYKNHLITNLKAAYDKKMGSKSDKLRTQISVKISKHAKERLDTLMKERGATQQSIIEQLLLNGTLD
;
A
#
# COMPACT_ATOMS: atom_id res chain seq x y z
N MET A 1 62.00 11.46 -26.08
CA MET A 1 61.39 12.69 -26.63
C MET A 1 60.25 12.30 -27.55
N ARG A 2 59.07 12.88 -27.33
CA ARG A 2 57.76 12.52 -27.89
C ARG A 2 57.69 12.76 -29.40
N ARG A 3 56.97 11.89 -30.12
CA ARG A 3 56.18 12.27 -31.30
C ARG A 3 54.77 11.65 -31.18
N PRO A 4 53.71 12.37 -31.58
CA PRO A 4 52.36 12.15 -31.08
C PRO A 4 51.48 11.34 -32.02
N GLU A 5 50.44 10.77 -31.40
CA GLU A 5 49.37 9.97 -31.97
C GLU A 5 48.29 10.80 -32.68
N ASN A 6 47.59 10.10 -33.57
CA ASN A 6 46.16 10.21 -33.90
C ASN A 6 45.60 11.53 -34.44
N ASN A 7 45.34 11.52 -35.75
CA ASN A 7 44.17 12.18 -36.33
C ASN A 7 43.65 11.35 -37.52
N GLN A 8 42.59 10.58 -37.30
CA GLN A 8 41.73 10.10 -38.37
C GLN A 8 40.30 10.55 -38.09
N GLN A 9 39.88 11.54 -38.86
CA GLN A 9 38.50 11.96 -39.05
C GLN A 9 37.68 10.82 -39.67
N ARG A 10 36.49 10.56 -39.13
CA ARG A 10 35.42 9.87 -39.85
C ARG A 10 34.19 10.79 -39.92
N PRO A 11 33.51 10.87 -41.07
CA PRO A 11 32.40 11.80 -41.28
C PRO A 11 31.07 11.26 -40.71
N ASN A 12 30.25 12.21 -40.24
CA ASN A 12 28.88 12.04 -39.79
C ASN A 12 28.00 11.39 -40.88
N GLN A 13 27.42 10.23 -40.58
CA GLN A 13 26.25 9.72 -41.30
C GLN A 13 24.99 10.12 -40.53
N ALA A 14 24.18 10.96 -41.16
CA ALA A 14 22.80 11.18 -40.80
C ALA A 14 22.00 9.90 -41.09
N HIS A 15 21.31 9.38 -40.07
CA HIS A 15 20.27 8.37 -40.26
C HIS A 15 18.93 8.97 -39.89
N SER A 16 18.24 9.41 -40.93
CA SER A 16 16.80 9.60 -40.99
C SER A 16 16.12 8.26 -40.67
N GLY A 17 15.64 8.10 -39.44
CA GLY A 17 14.75 7.01 -39.04
C GLY A 17 13.30 7.50 -39.09
N ALA A 18 12.56 6.99 -40.06
CA ALA A 18 11.19 7.36 -40.34
C ALA A 18 10.22 7.01 -39.19
N ASN A 19 9.19 7.84 -39.08
CA ASN A 19 8.00 7.71 -38.24
C ASN A 19 7.45 6.27 -38.19
N HIS A 20 7.43 5.67 -37.00
CA HIS A 20 6.52 4.57 -36.69
C HIS A 20 5.29 5.13 -35.99
N SER A 21 4.35 5.63 -36.79
CA SER A 21 2.96 5.81 -36.39
C SER A 21 2.13 4.69 -37.01
N LEU A 22 1.65 3.78 -36.16
CA LEU A 22 0.37 3.05 -36.25
C LEU A 22 0.36 2.00 -35.13
N SER A 23 0.13 2.44 -33.88
CA SER A 23 -0.29 1.53 -32.82
C SER A 23 -1.73 1.12 -33.10
N PHE A 24 -1.91 -0.13 -33.51
CA PHE A 24 -3.21 -0.77 -33.60
C PHE A 24 -3.79 -0.88 -32.18
N ILE A 25 -4.91 -0.20 -31.93
CA ILE A 25 -5.63 -0.24 -30.65
C ILE A 25 -6.80 -1.23 -30.82
N PRO A 26 -6.78 -2.42 -30.19
CA PRO A 26 -7.86 -3.39 -30.32
C PRO A 26 -9.19 -2.86 -29.78
N ALA A 27 -10.28 -3.17 -30.47
CA ALA A 27 -11.63 -2.65 -30.21
C ALA A 27 -12.28 -3.13 -28.90
N ASP A 28 -11.70 -4.10 -28.18
CA ASP A 28 -12.30 -4.70 -26.96
C ASP A 28 -11.94 -3.95 -25.65
N GLN A 29 -11.74 -2.65 -25.75
CA GLN A 29 -11.32 -1.78 -24.64
C GLN A 29 -12.48 -1.15 -23.85
N SER A 30 -13.67 -1.77 -23.82
CA SER A 30 -14.76 -1.30 -22.93
C SER A 30 -14.48 -1.57 -21.43
N ARG A 31 -13.39 -2.28 -21.16
CA ARG A 31 -12.94 -2.82 -19.87
C ARG A 31 -11.79 -2.04 -19.23
N LEU A 32 -11.58 -0.77 -19.61
CA LEU A 32 -10.40 0.02 -19.20
C LEU A 32 -10.11 -0.11 -17.69
N LEU A 33 -11.13 0.04 -16.85
CA LEU A 33 -10.98 0.07 -15.39
C LEU A 33 -11.27 -1.28 -14.69
N ASP A 34 -11.33 -2.40 -15.41
CA ASP A 34 -11.67 -3.70 -14.83
C ASP A 34 -10.67 -4.17 -13.77
N TRP A 35 -9.41 -3.69 -13.84
CA TRP A 35 -8.37 -3.97 -12.85
C TRP A 35 -8.56 -3.19 -11.54
N VAL A 36 -9.38 -2.13 -11.53
CA VAL A 36 -9.72 -1.32 -10.34
C VAL A 36 -10.88 -1.98 -9.58
N ASP A 37 -10.64 -3.20 -9.10
CA ASP A 37 -11.67 -4.11 -8.61
C ASP A 37 -11.90 -4.04 -7.09
N SER A 38 -10.86 -3.67 -6.33
CA SER A 38 -10.84 -3.72 -4.87
C SER A 38 -10.75 -2.35 -4.19
N GLU A 39 -11.06 -2.29 -2.89
CA GLU A 39 -11.01 -1.05 -2.11
C GLU A 39 -9.62 -0.42 -2.08
N ARG A 40 -8.56 -1.24 -1.93
CA ARG A 40 -7.19 -0.75 -1.77
C ARG A 40 -6.68 -0.07 -3.04
N ILE A 41 -6.82 -0.74 -4.18
CA ILE A 41 -6.38 -0.21 -5.47
C ILE A 41 -7.19 1.04 -5.87
N THR A 42 -8.50 1.03 -5.63
CA THR A 42 -9.35 2.20 -5.92
C THR A 42 -8.94 3.40 -5.09
N PHE A 43 -8.59 3.18 -3.82
CA PHE A 43 -8.08 4.22 -2.94
C PHE A 43 -6.75 4.76 -3.48
N TRP A 44 -5.81 3.88 -3.81
CA TRP A 44 -4.51 4.27 -4.37
C TRP A 44 -4.65 5.05 -5.68
N CYS A 45 -5.46 4.56 -6.63
CA CYS A 45 -5.72 5.23 -7.91
C CYS A 45 -6.23 6.65 -7.68
N TRP A 46 -7.15 6.83 -6.73
CA TRP A 46 -7.67 8.15 -6.37
C TRP A 46 -6.59 9.08 -5.83
N LEU A 47 -5.68 8.59 -4.96
CA LEU A 47 -4.57 9.40 -4.46
C LEU A 47 -3.56 9.76 -5.56
N PHE A 48 -3.24 8.82 -6.43
CA PHE A 48 -2.36 9.02 -7.57
C PHE A 48 -2.88 10.16 -8.46
N ILE A 49 -4.11 10.06 -8.97
CA ILE A 49 -4.67 11.07 -9.89
C ILE A 49 -4.84 12.43 -9.21
N ARG A 50 -5.07 12.48 -7.89
CA ARG A 50 -5.19 13.73 -7.12
C ARG A 50 -3.87 14.49 -7.01
N SER A 51 -2.73 13.82 -7.20
CA SER A 51 -1.40 14.39 -7.01
C SER A 51 -0.58 14.49 -8.31
N ALA A 52 -0.94 13.71 -9.33
CA ALA A 52 -0.27 13.69 -10.62
C ALA A 52 -0.46 15.00 -11.40
N SER A 53 0.64 15.73 -11.64
CA SER A 53 0.63 16.88 -12.54
C SER A 53 0.82 16.46 -13.99
N CYS A 54 0.51 17.34 -14.95
CA CYS A 54 0.78 17.10 -16.38
C CYS A 54 2.25 16.76 -16.63
N ALA A 55 3.19 17.47 -16.00
CA ALA A 55 4.62 17.20 -16.08
C ALA A 55 5.01 15.81 -15.54
N PHE A 56 4.39 15.40 -14.42
CA PHE A 56 4.64 14.07 -13.85
C PHE A 56 4.12 12.95 -14.76
N LEU A 57 2.94 13.15 -15.36
CA LEU A 57 2.38 12.23 -16.35
C LEU A 57 3.17 12.25 -17.67
N GLY A 58 3.91 13.32 -17.95
CA GLY A 58 4.61 13.50 -19.22
C GLY A 58 3.66 13.59 -20.42
N LYS A 59 2.40 14.01 -20.21
CA LYS A 59 1.38 14.11 -21.27
C LYS A 59 0.90 15.56 -21.41
N GLN A 60 0.67 15.99 -22.64
CA GLN A 60 -0.03 17.25 -22.91
C GLN A 60 -1.53 17.04 -22.80
N ILE A 61 -2.21 17.92 -22.06
CA ILE A 61 -3.65 17.87 -21.84
C ILE A 61 -4.22 19.23 -22.19
N ALA A 62 -5.29 19.26 -22.99
CA ALA A 62 -5.88 20.51 -23.45
C ALA A 62 -6.25 21.44 -22.28
N ASP A 63 -5.87 22.71 -22.45
CA ASP A 63 -6.11 23.82 -21.51
C ASP A 63 -5.33 23.76 -20.20
N LEU A 64 -4.38 22.83 -20.04
CA LEU A 64 -3.57 22.66 -18.83
C LEU A 64 -2.09 22.93 -19.07
N GLN A 65 -1.42 23.47 -18.06
CA GLN A 65 0.03 23.67 -18.01
C GLN A 65 0.73 22.47 -17.34
N ASP A 66 2.05 22.40 -17.49
CA ASP A 66 2.89 21.33 -16.91
C ASP A 66 2.75 21.17 -15.39
N SER A 67 2.61 22.27 -14.66
CA SER A 67 2.43 22.26 -13.20
C SER A 67 1.00 21.96 -12.75
N ASP A 68 0.03 21.95 -13.66
CA ASP A 68 -1.37 21.73 -13.32
C ASP A 68 -1.63 20.26 -12.98
N ILE A 69 -2.55 20.06 -12.04
CA ILE A 69 -3.03 18.73 -11.64
C ILE A 69 -4.41 18.54 -12.29
N PRO A 70 -4.55 17.69 -13.32
CA PRO A 70 -5.78 17.57 -14.10
C PRO A 70 -7.03 17.28 -13.25
N TYR A 71 -6.86 16.52 -12.18
CA TYR A 71 -7.93 16.21 -11.22
C TYR A 71 -8.65 17.44 -10.67
N LYS A 72 -7.93 18.56 -10.48
CA LYS A 72 -8.51 19.82 -9.97
C LYS A 72 -9.37 20.54 -11.01
N PHE A 73 -9.19 20.24 -12.30
CA PHE A 73 -9.89 20.88 -13.41
C PHE A 73 -11.04 20.02 -13.96
N PHE A 74 -11.06 18.72 -13.67
CA PHE A 74 -12.04 17.77 -14.21
C PHE A 74 -13.36 17.70 -13.39
N GLU A 75 -13.62 18.70 -12.55
CA GLU A 75 -14.81 18.78 -11.67
C GLU A 75 -15.08 17.49 -10.88
N VAL A 76 -14.02 16.79 -10.47
CA VAL A 76 -14.12 15.54 -9.72
C VAL A 76 -14.34 15.86 -8.24
N SER A 77 -15.11 15.02 -7.52
CA SER A 77 -15.33 15.19 -6.08
C SER A 77 -14.00 15.32 -5.35
N SER A 78 -13.79 16.44 -4.65
CA SER A 78 -12.52 16.72 -3.98
C SER A 78 -12.30 15.92 -2.71
N ASN A 79 -13.29 15.18 -2.20
CA ASN A 79 -13.12 14.38 -0.97
C ASN A 79 -14.08 13.18 -0.89
N PRO A 80 -14.01 12.21 -1.84
CA PRO A 80 -14.76 10.98 -1.76
C PRO A 80 -14.46 10.24 -0.44
N SER A 81 -15.52 9.90 0.27
CA SER A 81 -15.51 9.34 1.62
C SER A 81 -15.94 7.87 1.64
N THR A 82 -16.25 7.28 0.49
CA THR A 82 -16.58 5.86 0.33
C THR A 82 -15.82 5.27 -0.87
N HIS A 83 -15.75 3.94 -0.91
CA HIS A 83 -15.19 3.20 -2.06
C HIS A 83 -15.91 3.56 -3.37
N ASP A 84 -17.24 3.57 -3.36
CA ASP A 84 -18.03 3.87 -4.56
C ASP A 84 -17.83 5.30 -5.04
N GLU A 85 -17.75 6.27 -4.12
CA GLU A 85 -17.45 7.66 -4.46
C GLU A 85 -16.05 7.79 -5.11
N ARG A 86 -15.06 7.03 -4.62
CA ARG A 86 -13.72 6.99 -5.24
C ARG A 86 -13.74 6.34 -6.61
N ARG A 87 -14.49 5.24 -6.79
CA ARG A 87 -14.64 4.58 -8.09
C ARG A 87 -15.26 5.52 -9.11
N VAL A 88 -16.32 6.25 -8.73
CA VAL A 88 -16.93 7.29 -9.57
C VAL A 88 -15.92 8.39 -9.90
N ALA A 89 -15.14 8.84 -8.91
CA ALA A 89 -14.11 9.86 -9.13
C ALA A 89 -13.01 9.41 -10.12
N VAL A 90 -12.50 8.19 -9.98
CA VAL A 90 -11.50 7.61 -10.90
C VAL A 90 -12.09 7.48 -12.30
N LYS A 91 -13.33 6.98 -12.42
CA LYS A 91 -14.02 6.86 -13.71
C LYS A 91 -14.19 8.22 -14.40
N LYS A 92 -14.72 9.22 -13.69
CA LYS A 92 -14.91 10.58 -14.21
C LYS A 92 -13.59 11.20 -14.66
N TYR A 93 -12.51 10.97 -13.90
CA TYR A 93 -11.19 11.46 -14.28
C TYR A 93 -10.73 10.93 -15.64
N PHE A 94 -10.89 9.62 -15.90
CA PHE A 94 -10.51 9.04 -17.18
C PHE A 94 -11.47 9.44 -18.31
N GLU A 95 -12.77 9.59 -18.06
CA GLU A 95 -13.72 10.14 -19.04
C GLU A 95 -13.33 11.55 -19.50
N GLU A 96 -12.91 12.42 -18.58
CA GLU A 96 -12.44 13.77 -18.91
C GLU A 96 -11.05 13.77 -19.56
N MET A 97 -10.15 12.87 -19.13
CA MET A 97 -8.85 12.68 -19.77
C MET A 97 -9.01 12.26 -21.24
N GLU A 98 -9.92 11.34 -21.55
CA GLU A 98 -10.22 10.93 -22.92
C GLU A 98 -10.72 12.10 -23.78
N LYS A 99 -11.55 12.98 -23.22
CA LYS A 99 -12.05 14.18 -23.92
C LYS A 99 -10.95 15.20 -24.19
N LYS A 100 -10.04 15.42 -23.23
CA LYS A 100 -9.05 16.52 -23.28
C LYS A 100 -7.69 16.13 -23.87
N ALA A 101 -7.30 14.86 -23.78
CA ALA A 101 -6.02 14.37 -24.27
C ALA A 101 -6.16 13.24 -25.30
N GLY A 102 -7.38 12.74 -25.50
CA GLY A 102 -7.65 11.63 -26.42
C GLY A 102 -7.56 10.26 -25.74
N ARG A 103 -8.23 9.29 -26.35
CA ARG A 103 -8.36 7.92 -25.82
C ARG A 103 -7.01 7.22 -25.65
N ALA A 104 -6.10 7.37 -26.62
CA ALA A 104 -4.78 6.74 -26.56
C ALA A 104 -3.99 7.20 -25.31
N THR A 105 -3.97 8.52 -25.05
CA THR A 105 -3.27 9.08 -23.89
C THR A 105 -3.90 8.66 -22.56
N ALA A 106 -5.23 8.67 -22.47
CA ALA A 106 -5.92 8.19 -21.26
C ALA A 106 -5.61 6.70 -20.98
N TYR A 107 -5.56 5.88 -22.02
CA TYR A 107 -5.22 4.46 -21.92
C TYR A 107 -3.77 4.23 -21.51
N GLU A 108 -2.82 4.98 -22.07
CA GLU A 108 -1.41 4.91 -21.67
C GLU A 108 -1.20 5.26 -20.20
N ILE A 109 -1.79 6.37 -19.72
CA ILE A 109 -1.73 6.76 -18.31
C ILE A 109 -2.27 5.63 -17.42
N MET A 110 -3.36 5.00 -17.84
CA MET A 110 -3.97 3.91 -17.08
C MET A 110 -3.07 2.66 -17.01
N LEU A 111 -2.41 2.28 -18.10
CA LEU A 111 -1.44 1.18 -18.10
C LEU A 111 -0.25 1.49 -17.20
N GLU A 112 0.28 2.71 -17.28
CA GLU A 112 1.37 3.18 -16.41
C GLU A 112 0.96 3.11 -14.92
N MET A 113 -0.28 3.51 -14.60
CA MET A 113 -0.84 3.37 -13.25
C MET A 113 -1.00 1.91 -12.82
N GLN A 114 -1.44 1.03 -13.72
CA GLN A 114 -1.58 -0.40 -13.43
C GLN A 114 -0.24 -1.05 -13.11
N ASP A 115 0.77 -0.78 -13.93
CA ASP A 115 2.13 -1.29 -13.73
C ASP A 115 2.72 -0.78 -12.40
N GLU A 116 2.51 0.50 -12.08
CA GLU A 116 2.95 1.07 -10.81
C GLU A 116 2.22 0.44 -9.62
N TRP A 117 0.90 0.26 -9.71
CA TRP A 117 0.14 -0.42 -8.65
C TRP A 117 0.66 -1.84 -8.41
N LEU A 118 0.89 -2.62 -9.47
CA LEU A 118 1.42 -3.98 -9.34
C LEU A 118 2.77 -3.98 -8.63
N PHE A 119 3.64 -3.02 -8.94
CA PHE A 119 4.91 -2.85 -8.26
C PHE A 119 4.73 -2.50 -6.77
N ILE A 120 3.89 -1.52 -6.44
CA ILE A 120 3.63 -1.10 -5.06
C ILE A 120 2.99 -2.23 -4.25
N ALA A 121 1.99 -2.90 -4.80
CA ALA A 121 1.25 -3.97 -4.15
C ALA A 121 2.13 -5.19 -3.85
N ASP A 122 3.05 -5.54 -4.76
CA ASP A 122 4.02 -6.63 -4.58
C ASP A 122 5.08 -6.29 -3.53
N LYS A 123 5.59 -5.04 -3.52
CA LYS A 123 6.72 -4.66 -2.67
C LYS A 123 6.33 -4.15 -1.29
N THR A 124 5.10 -3.66 -1.10
CA THR A 124 4.66 -3.10 0.18
C THR A 124 4.23 -4.21 1.14
N LYS A 125 4.74 -4.17 2.37
CA LYS A 125 4.42 -5.15 3.40
C LYS A 125 2.94 -5.18 3.69
N ASP A 126 2.40 -6.38 3.82
CA ASP A 126 1.01 -6.59 4.17
C ASP A 126 0.67 -6.01 5.56
N MET A 127 -0.53 -5.43 5.63
CA MET A 127 -1.10 -4.83 6.83
C MET A 127 -2.42 -5.52 7.25
N SER A 128 -2.64 -6.76 6.85
CA SER A 128 -3.80 -7.56 7.28
C SER A 128 -3.89 -7.70 8.80
N TRP A 129 -2.74 -7.64 9.50
CA TRP A 129 -2.63 -7.67 10.95
C TRP A 129 -3.33 -6.49 11.66
N LEU A 130 -3.57 -5.36 10.99
CA LEU A 130 -4.27 -4.21 11.56
C LEU A 130 -5.78 -4.50 11.58
N PRO A 131 -6.42 -4.66 12.77
CA PRO A 131 -7.83 -5.04 12.85
C PRO A 131 -8.78 -3.85 12.57
N ARG A 132 -10.03 -4.14 12.22
CA ARG A 132 -11.14 -3.16 12.12
C ARG A 132 -11.71 -2.79 13.50
N LYS A 133 -10.85 -2.53 14.48
CA LYS A 133 -11.25 -2.14 15.84
C LYS A 133 -10.98 -0.66 16.06
N GLU A 134 -12.02 0.11 16.39
CA GLU A 134 -11.95 1.58 16.48
C GLU A 134 -10.78 2.08 17.33
N SER A 135 -10.63 1.58 18.56
CA SER A 135 -9.55 2.00 19.46
C SER A 135 -8.15 1.76 18.87
N VAL A 136 -7.99 0.70 18.08
CA VAL A 136 -6.72 0.34 17.43
C VAL A 136 -6.47 1.24 16.23
N VAL A 137 -7.49 1.40 15.37
CA VAL A 137 -7.40 2.20 14.15
C VAL A 137 -7.18 3.68 14.46
N CYS A 138 -7.87 4.24 15.47
CA CYS A 138 -7.63 5.60 15.92
C CYS A 138 -6.20 5.79 16.44
N TRP A 139 -5.71 4.85 17.26
CA TRP A 139 -4.32 4.89 17.73
C TRP A 139 -3.31 4.81 16.57
N ALA A 140 -3.53 3.92 15.61
CA ALA A 140 -2.64 3.76 14.45
C ALA A 140 -2.65 5.01 13.57
N TRP A 141 -3.81 5.65 13.38
CA TRP A 141 -3.91 6.93 12.67
C TRP A 141 -3.10 8.03 13.35
N ASP A 142 -3.24 8.17 14.67
CA ASP A 142 -2.48 9.16 15.45
C ASP A 142 -0.97 8.85 15.46
N TYR A 143 -0.61 7.57 15.39
CA TYR A 143 0.78 7.15 15.27
C TYR A 143 1.38 7.61 13.94
N ILE A 144 0.73 7.29 12.81
CA ILE A 144 1.29 7.62 11.49
C ILE A 144 1.34 9.14 11.23
N ARG A 145 0.40 9.91 11.77
CA ARG A 145 0.40 11.39 11.65
C ARG A 145 1.63 12.06 12.29
N LYS A 146 2.29 11.38 13.22
CA LYS A 146 3.52 11.85 13.88
C LYS A 146 4.78 11.47 13.11
N LEU A 147 4.70 10.58 12.13
CA LEU A 147 5.85 10.19 11.32
C LEU A 147 6.15 11.28 10.30
N SER A 148 7.43 11.68 10.24
CA SER A 148 7.88 12.79 9.39
C SER A 148 7.54 12.60 7.91
N CYS A 149 7.59 11.35 7.43
CA CYS A 149 7.27 10.98 6.05
C CYS A 149 5.81 11.20 5.65
N PHE A 150 4.89 11.24 6.62
CA PHE A 150 3.47 11.47 6.36
C PHE A 150 3.03 12.85 6.83
N SER A 151 3.76 13.44 7.77
CA SER A 151 3.51 14.80 8.24
C SER A 151 3.62 15.79 7.08
N ASN A 152 2.65 16.69 6.95
CA ASN A 152 2.60 17.82 6.01
C ASN A 152 2.40 17.53 4.51
N LYS A 153 2.52 16.27 4.04
CA LYS A 153 2.33 15.95 2.61
C LYS A 153 1.43 14.74 2.36
N GLY A 154 1.48 13.73 3.24
CA GLY A 154 0.67 12.52 3.18
C GLY A 154 -0.83 12.77 3.28
N ILE A 155 -1.62 11.80 2.81
CA ILE A 155 -3.07 11.73 3.06
C ILE A 155 -3.45 12.04 4.52
N SER A 156 -2.60 11.64 5.48
CA SER A 156 -2.80 11.86 6.92
C SER A 156 -2.85 13.34 7.36
N SER A 157 -2.43 14.27 6.50
CA SER A 157 -2.40 15.71 6.80
C SER A 157 -3.69 16.45 6.45
N TRP A 158 -4.47 15.95 5.48
CA TRP A 158 -5.65 16.65 4.96
C TRP A 158 -6.92 15.79 4.91
N PHE A 159 -6.81 14.46 4.82
CA PHE A 159 -7.96 13.58 4.72
C PHE A 159 -8.60 13.32 6.08
N GLN A 160 -9.94 13.35 6.13
CA GLN A 160 -10.72 13.10 7.34
C GLN A 160 -11.61 11.86 7.15
N PRO A 161 -11.13 10.66 7.54
CA PRO A 161 -11.90 9.44 7.38
C PRO A 161 -13.15 9.45 8.28
N ARG A 162 -14.32 9.13 7.70
CA ARG A 162 -15.63 9.24 8.39
C ARG A 162 -15.93 8.12 9.37
N ASN A 163 -15.37 6.92 9.16
CA ASN A 163 -15.64 5.75 9.99
C ASN A 163 -14.39 4.87 10.15
N VAL A 164 -14.51 3.81 10.96
CA VAL A 164 -13.40 2.90 11.29
C VAL A 164 -12.84 2.20 10.05
N THR A 165 -13.71 1.74 9.15
CA THR A 165 -13.31 1.07 7.90
C THR A 165 -12.50 2.02 7.03
N GLU A 166 -13.02 3.23 6.81
CA GLU A 166 -12.36 4.31 6.07
C GLU A 166 -11.02 4.69 6.67
N LYS A 167 -10.95 4.85 8.00
CA LYS A 167 -9.72 5.21 8.70
C LYS A 167 -8.67 4.12 8.56
N ARG A 168 -9.08 2.84 8.65
CA ARG A 168 -8.17 1.71 8.41
C ARG A 168 -7.63 1.72 6.99
N MET A 169 -8.49 1.94 5.99
CA MET A 169 -8.05 2.02 4.59
C MET A 169 -7.14 3.21 4.32
N ALA A 170 -7.43 4.38 4.91
CA ALA A 170 -6.57 5.56 4.81
C ALA A 170 -5.18 5.33 5.41
N ILE A 171 -5.06 4.55 6.49
CA ILE A 171 -3.74 4.15 7.05
C ILE A 171 -2.97 3.32 6.02
N ILE A 172 -3.61 2.31 5.42
CA ILE A 172 -2.96 1.45 4.42
C ILE A 172 -2.57 2.27 3.19
N ALA A 173 -3.48 3.10 2.69
CA ALA A 173 -3.25 3.94 1.52
C ALA A 173 -2.12 4.96 1.75
N ALA A 174 -1.89 5.44 2.97
CA ALA A 174 -0.74 6.30 3.28
C ALA A 174 0.61 5.60 3.04
N PHE A 175 0.68 4.29 3.27
CA PHE A 175 1.87 3.50 2.97
C PHE A 175 1.99 3.17 1.48
N ASP A 176 0.87 3.07 0.75
CA ASP A 176 0.85 2.84 -0.70
C ASP A 176 1.09 4.11 -1.54
N GLU A 177 0.81 5.30 -0.99
CA GLU A 177 0.97 6.60 -1.69
C GLU A 177 2.44 6.84 -2.08
N LEU A 178 2.72 7.38 -3.27
CA LEU A 178 4.04 7.89 -3.62
C LEU A 178 3.87 9.29 -4.21
N PHE A 179 4.75 10.21 -3.84
CA PHE A 179 4.76 11.56 -4.40
C PHE A 179 5.62 11.61 -5.67
N PRO A 180 5.31 12.47 -6.66
CA PRO A 180 6.06 12.57 -7.91
C PRO A 180 7.60 12.58 -7.76
N GLY A 181 8.14 13.33 -6.79
CA GLY A 181 9.58 13.39 -6.52
C GLY A 181 10.18 12.11 -5.91
N GLU A 182 9.36 11.24 -5.34
CA GLU A 182 9.78 9.97 -4.73
C GLU A 182 9.95 8.85 -5.76
N TYR A 183 9.34 8.98 -6.95
CA TYR A 183 9.39 7.97 -8.01
C TYR A 183 10.82 7.68 -8.49
N ILE A 184 11.71 8.67 -8.43
CA ILE A 184 13.14 8.55 -8.76
C ILE A 184 13.85 7.52 -7.86
N HIS A 185 13.40 7.40 -6.60
CA HIS A 185 13.96 6.50 -5.59
C HIS A 185 12.89 5.53 -5.05
N ARG A 186 11.90 5.16 -5.88
CA ARG A 186 10.68 4.45 -5.43
C ARG A 186 10.97 3.21 -4.58
N LEU A 187 11.96 2.40 -4.97
CA LEU A 187 12.30 1.17 -4.25
C LEU A 187 12.80 1.46 -2.83
N ASP A 188 13.63 2.50 -2.66
CA ASP A 188 14.18 2.84 -1.35
C ASP A 188 13.13 3.50 -0.46
N ILE A 189 12.22 4.28 -1.04
CA ILE A 189 11.04 4.81 -0.35
C ILE A 189 10.14 3.67 0.13
N ILE A 190 9.85 2.66 -0.71
CA ILE A 190 9.06 1.48 -0.30
C ILE A 190 9.78 0.70 0.81
N LYS A 191 11.09 0.49 0.72
CA LYS A 191 11.86 -0.16 1.80
C LYS A 191 11.75 0.62 3.12
N TYR A 192 11.85 1.94 3.06
CA TYR A 192 11.70 2.80 4.23
C TYR A 192 10.28 2.72 4.81
N LYS A 193 9.24 2.79 3.97
CA LYS A 193 7.85 2.60 4.39
C LYS A 193 7.60 1.22 5.00
N ASN A 194 8.19 0.17 4.45
CA ASN A 194 8.16 -1.19 5.01
C ASN A 194 8.82 -1.27 6.40
N HIS A 195 9.90 -0.53 6.62
CA HIS A 195 10.50 -0.41 7.95
C HIS A 195 9.53 0.27 8.92
N LEU A 196 8.84 1.34 8.51
CA LEU A 196 7.82 2.01 9.32
C LEU A 196 6.61 1.12 9.61
N ILE A 197 6.14 0.30 8.66
CA ILE A 197 5.09 -0.72 8.90
C ILE A 197 5.54 -1.70 9.98
N THR A 198 6.81 -2.12 9.94
CA THR A 198 7.39 -3.03 10.94
C THR A 198 7.40 -2.39 12.33
N ASN A 199 7.78 -1.11 12.42
CA ASN A 199 7.79 -0.36 13.68
C ASN A 199 6.37 -0.15 14.23
N LEU A 200 5.41 0.17 13.35
CA LEU A 200 4.00 0.30 13.73
C LEU A 200 3.44 -1.03 14.28
N LYS A 201 3.74 -2.15 13.63
CA LYS A 201 3.33 -3.48 14.11
C LYS A 201 3.96 -3.80 15.47
N ALA A 202 5.27 -3.57 15.63
CA ALA A 202 5.95 -3.79 16.91
C ALA A 202 5.35 -2.91 18.04
N ALA A 203 5.02 -1.65 17.74
CA ALA A 203 4.34 -0.77 18.68
C ALA A 203 2.93 -1.25 19.02
N TYR A 204 2.20 -1.79 18.04
CA TYR A 204 0.89 -2.42 18.23
C TYR A 204 1.01 -3.63 19.17
N ASP A 205 1.93 -4.55 18.90
CA ASP A 205 2.14 -5.76 19.70
C ASP A 205 2.52 -5.40 21.13
N LYS A 206 3.39 -4.39 21.33
CA LYS A 206 3.74 -3.90 22.68
C LYS A 206 2.53 -3.29 23.41
N LYS A 207 1.69 -2.51 22.71
CA LYS A 207 0.55 -1.80 23.30
C LYS A 207 -0.65 -2.72 23.56
N MET A 208 -0.90 -3.66 22.66
CA MET A 208 -2.11 -4.49 22.63
C MET A 208 -1.84 -5.93 23.09
N GLY A 209 -0.67 -6.50 22.77
CA GLY A 209 -0.23 -7.83 23.22
C GLY A 209 0.01 -7.92 24.73
N SER A 210 0.25 -6.77 25.39
CA SER A 210 0.29 -6.70 26.86
C SER A 210 -1.02 -7.16 27.53
N LYS A 211 -2.16 -7.20 26.82
CA LYS A 211 -3.43 -7.68 27.42
C LYS A 211 -3.61 -9.19 27.39
N SER A 212 -3.04 -9.93 26.42
CA SER A 212 -3.18 -11.40 26.38
C SER A 212 -2.11 -12.12 27.18
N ASP A 213 -0.87 -11.61 27.18
CA ASP A 213 0.22 -12.20 28.00
C ASP A 213 0.04 -11.94 29.49
N LYS A 214 -0.64 -10.84 29.88
CA LYS A 214 -0.97 -10.58 31.29
C LYS A 214 -1.99 -11.55 31.90
N LEU A 215 -2.71 -12.32 31.08
CA LEU A 215 -3.64 -13.36 31.56
C LEU A 215 -2.95 -14.71 31.76
N ARG A 216 -1.68 -14.86 31.34
CA ARG A 216 -0.93 -16.10 31.46
C ARG A 216 0.18 -15.90 32.47
N THR A 217 0.15 -16.68 33.53
CA THR A 217 1.21 -16.70 34.54
C THR A 217 2.03 -17.96 34.37
N GLN A 218 3.35 -17.82 34.23
CA GLN A 218 4.24 -18.97 34.17
C GLN A 218 4.39 -19.57 35.58
N ILE A 219 4.11 -20.87 35.71
CA ILE A 219 4.34 -21.64 36.93
C ILE A 219 5.55 -22.54 36.68
N SER A 220 6.56 -22.47 37.55
CA SER A 220 7.74 -23.34 37.52
C SER A 220 7.83 -24.09 38.84
N VAL A 221 7.66 -25.42 38.78
CA VAL A 221 7.69 -26.30 39.97
C VAL A 221 8.50 -27.55 39.64
N LYS A 222 9.34 -27.98 40.57
CA LYS A 222 10.00 -29.29 40.49
C LYS A 222 9.02 -30.36 40.95
N ILE A 223 8.74 -31.32 40.08
CA ILE A 223 7.90 -32.49 40.38
C ILE A 223 8.77 -33.75 40.42
N SER A 224 8.28 -34.80 41.08
CA SER A 224 8.98 -36.08 41.09
C SER A 224 9.00 -36.72 39.70
N LYS A 225 9.99 -37.58 39.43
CA LYS A 225 10.10 -38.32 38.17
C LYS A 225 8.83 -39.11 37.86
N HIS A 226 8.27 -39.78 38.87
CA HIS A 226 7.01 -40.52 38.76
C HIS A 226 5.81 -39.62 38.41
N ALA A 227 5.72 -38.41 38.99
CA ALA A 227 4.66 -37.47 38.65
C ALA A 227 4.76 -36.96 37.20
N LYS A 228 5.99 -36.74 36.71
CA LYS A 228 6.23 -36.40 35.30
C LYS A 228 5.80 -37.55 34.38
N GLU A 229 6.21 -38.78 34.67
CA GLU A 229 5.83 -39.95 33.87
C GLU A 229 4.30 -40.13 33.81
N ARG A 230 3.60 -39.89 34.94
CA ARG A 230 2.13 -39.91 34.99
C ARG A 230 1.51 -38.82 34.11
N LEU A 231 2.07 -37.61 34.14
CA LEU A 231 1.63 -36.48 33.32
C LEU A 231 1.83 -36.74 31.82
N ASP A 232 2.98 -37.30 31.44
CA ASP A 232 3.27 -37.69 30.06
C ASP A 232 2.29 -38.76 29.53
N THR A 233 1.90 -39.72 30.38
CA THR A 233 0.89 -40.73 30.05
C THR A 233 -0.49 -40.10 29.86
N LEU A 234 -0.92 -39.22 30.77
CA LEU A 234 -2.20 -38.50 30.67
C LEU A 234 -2.29 -37.63 29.40
N MET A 235 -1.19 -36.99 29.01
CA MET A 235 -1.09 -36.23 27.76
C MET A 235 -1.37 -37.10 26.54
N LYS A 236 -0.82 -38.32 26.52
CA LYS A 236 -1.01 -39.28 25.42
C LYS A 236 -2.42 -39.84 25.39
N GLU A 237 -2.95 -40.26 26.54
CA GLU A 237 -4.30 -40.84 26.65
C GLU A 237 -5.40 -39.85 26.25
N ARG A 238 -5.23 -38.57 26.59
CA ARG A 238 -6.23 -37.52 26.34
C ARG A 238 -5.98 -36.69 25.09
N GLY A 239 -4.87 -36.94 24.37
CA GLY A 239 -4.47 -36.13 23.22
C GLY A 239 -4.33 -34.64 23.55
N ALA A 240 -3.96 -34.31 24.79
CA ALA A 240 -3.99 -32.97 25.34
C ALA A 240 -2.58 -32.47 25.68
N THR A 241 -2.40 -31.16 25.69
CA THR A 241 -1.12 -30.55 26.08
C THR A 241 -0.95 -30.57 27.59
N GLN A 242 0.31 -30.52 28.05
CA GLN A 242 0.65 -30.40 29.46
C GLN A 242 -0.07 -29.22 30.13
N GLN A 243 -0.15 -28.08 29.43
CA GLN A 243 -0.85 -26.89 29.89
C GLN A 243 -2.33 -27.16 30.10
N SER A 244 -3.01 -27.77 29.13
CA SER A 244 -4.45 -28.06 29.21
C SER A 244 -4.77 -28.95 30.42
N ILE A 245 -3.98 -29.99 30.65
CA ILE A 245 -4.16 -30.91 31.78
C ILE A 245 -3.94 -30.21 33.12
N ILE A 246 -2.90 -29.39 33.24
CA ILE A 246 -2.62 -28.64 34.47
C ILE A 246 -3.72 -27.61 34.74
N GLU A 247 -4.18 -26.88 33.73
CA GLU A 247 -5.27 -25.91 33.90
C GLU A 247 -6.58 -26.60 34.30
N GLN A 248 -6.94 -27.73 33.69
CA GLN A 248 -8.12 -28.51 34.09
C GLN A 248 -8.02 -28.98 35.54
N LEU A 249 -6.86 -29.53 35.95
CA LEU A 249 -6.63 -29.96 37.33
C LEU A 249 -6.77 -28.81 38.33
N LEU A 250 -6.21 -27.64 38.01
CA LEU A 250 -6.23 -26.47 38.89
C LEU A 250 -7.60 -25.80 38.97
N LEU A 251 -8.38 -25.81 37.88
CA LEU A 251 -9.67 -25.14 37.79
C LEU A 251 -10.84 -26.01 38.27
N ASN A 252 -10.81 -27.32 37.97
CA ASN A 252 -11.93 -28.22 38.23
C ASN A 252 -11.70 -29.14 39.44
N GLY A 253 -10.46 -29.27 39.93
CA GLY A 253 -10.14 -30.15 41.06
C GLY A 253 -10.27 -31.66 40.76
N THR A 254 -10.76 -32.03 39.57
CA THR A 254 -10.90 -33.41 39.08
C THR A 254 -10.44 -33.53 37.63
N LEU A 255 -9.97 -34.74 37.26
CA LEU A 255 -9.77 -35.16 35.88
C LEU A 255 -11.01 -35.97 35.47
N ASP A 256 -11.97 -35.34 34.80
CA ASP A 256 -13.07 -36.08 34.15
C ASP A 256 -12.54 -36.75 32.89
#